data_AF-A0A954WBV8-F1
#
_entry.id   AF-A0A954WBV8-F1
#
_cell.length_a   1.000
_cell.length_b   1.000
_cell.length_c   1.000
_cell.angle_alpha   90.00
_cell.angle_beta   90.00
_cell.angle_gamma   90.00
#
_symmetry.space_group_name_H-M   'P 1'
#
loop_
_entity.id
_entity.type
_entity.pdbx_description
1 polymer ?
#
loop_
_entity_poly.entity_id
_entity_poly.type
_entity_poly.pdbx_seq_one_letter_code
_entity_poly.pdbx_strand_id
1 'polypeptide(L)'
;AKESFGHARLVGDKIVALGGVPTIERNQVKQSSDVVQLIEYGLDFESKAVQLYTEALGLAEGDRALVVFLEDILKEEQEGVDHLSKLLRDQKSASSSKSDATSKAG
;
A
#
# COMPACT_ATOMS: atom_id res chain seq x y z
N ALA A 1 7.02 6.92 -2.90
CA ALA A 1 8.12 6.76 -3.89
C ALA A 1 9.42 6.26 -3.27
N LYS A 2 9.97 6.91 -2.23
CA LYS A 2 11.19 6.43 -1.55
C LYS A 2 10.99 5.07 -0.87
N GLU A 3 9.86 4.91 -0.20
CA GLU A 3 9.48 3.70 0.52
C GLU A 3 9.33 2.48 -0.39
N SER A 4 8.43 2.52 -1.37
CA SER A 4 8.22 1.40 -2.31
C SER A 4 9.50 1.02 -3.09
N PHE A 5 10.38 1.97 -3.40
CA PHE A 5 11.68 1.67 -3.99
C PHE A 5 12.64 1.00 -2.98
N GLY A 6 12.58 1.41 -1.72
CA GLY A 6 13.28 0.77 -0.61
C GLY A 6 12.87 -0.69 -0.44
N HIS A 7 11.57 -0.99 -0.40
CA HIS A 7 11.08 -2.37 -0.35
C HIS A 7 11.51 -3.18 -1.56
N ALA A 8 11.38 -2.63 -2.76
CA ALA A 8 11.81 -3.32 -3.99
C ALA A 8 13.30 -3.69 -3.94
N ARG A 9 14.14 -2.82 -3.38
CA ARG A 9 15.56 -3.12 -3.16
C ARG A 9 15.77 -4.22 -2.13
N LEU A 10 15.13 -4.13 -0.97
CA LEU A 10 15.23 -5.12 0.10
C LEU A 10 14.80 -6.52 -0.39
N VAL A 11 13.68 -6.59 -1.10
CA VAL A 11 13.14 -7.82 -1.68
C VAL A 11 14.06 -8.33 -2.78
N GLY A 12 14.57 -7.46 -3.66
CA GLY A 12 15.54 -7.83 -4.69
C GLY A 12 16.82 -8.44 -4.11
N ASP A 13 17.40 -7.81 -3.10
CA ASP A 13 18.59 -8.29 -2.40
C ASP A 13 18.32 -9.64 -1.72
N LYS A 14 17.12 -9.81 -1.12
CA LYS A 14 16.70 -11.10 -0.53
C LYS A 14 16.54 -12.20 -1.58
N ILE A 15 15.93 -11.92 -2.73
CA ILE A 15 15.78 -12.88 -3.83
C ILE A 15 17.16 -13.36 -4.31
N VAL A 16 18.11 -12.44 -4.50
CA VAL A 16 19.48 -12.79 -4.90
C VAL A 16 20.16 -13.64 -3.83
N ALA A 17 20.01 -13.30 -2.54
CA ALA A 17 20.58 -14.07 -1.44
C ALA A 17 20.04 -15.52 -1.36
N LEU A 18 18.80 -15.74 -1.81
CA LEU A 18 18.18 -17.06 -1.92
C LEU A 18 18.53 -17.79 -3.24
N GLY A 19 19.38 -17.20 -4.08
CA GLY A 19 19.85 -17.78 -5.36
C GLY A 19 18.92 -17.54 -6.55
N GLY A 20 17.91 -16.66 -6.41
CA GLY A 20 17.00 -16.28 -7.48
C GLY A 20 17.48 -15.09 -8.31
N VAL A 21 16.73 -14.77 -9.38
CA VAL A 21 16.94 -13.58 -10.21
C VAL A 21 15.73 -12.65 -10.05
N PRO A 22 15.89 -11.43 -9.51
CA PRO A 22 14.78 -10.50 -9.33
C PRO A 22 14.28 -9.97 -10.68
N THR A 23 12.97 -9.70 -10.76
CA THR A 23 12.36 -9.05 -11.93
C THR A 23 12.43 -7.52 -11.82
N ILE A 24 12.42 -6.84 -12.96
CA ILE A 24 12.34 -5.38 -13.09
C ILE A 24 10.96 -4.90 -13.55
N GLU A 25 10.05 -5.83 -13.85
CA GLU A 25 8.71 -5.50 -14.31
C GLU A 25 7.84 -5.02 -13.14
N ARG A 26 7.19 -3.87 -13.34
CA ARG A 26 6.29 -3.26 -12.36
C ARG A 26 4.86 -3.29 -12.86
N ASN A 27 3.91 -3.29 -11.94
CA ASN A 27 2.51 -3.17 -12.28
C ASN A 27 2.17 -1.80 -12.91
N GLN A 28 1.07 -1.72 -13.65
CA GLN A 28 0.61 -0.49 -14.30
C GLN A 28 0.27 0.59 -13.26
N VAL A 29 0.71 1.83 -13.51
CA VAL A 29 0.35 2.97 -12.66
C VAL A 29 -1.01 3.51 -13.09
N LYS A 30 -1.98 3.48 -12.18
CA LYS A 30 -3.26 4.17 -12.36
C LYS A 30 -3.06 5.68 -12.25
N GLN A 31 -3.67 6.46 -13.13
CA GLN A 31 -3.60 7.92 -13.15
C GLN A 31 -4.99 8.53 -13.07
N SER A 32 -5.12 9.63 -12.32
CA SER A 32 -6.33 10.44 -12.25
C SER A 32 -5.96 11.88 -11.89
N SER A 33 -6.83 12.84 -12.23
CA SER A 33 -6.75 14.23 -11.77
C SER A 33 -7.63 14.51 -10.54
N ASP A 34 -8.48 13.55 -10.17
CA ASP A 34 -9.32 13.62 -8.98
C ASP A 34 -8.56 13.11 -7.75
N VAL A 35 -8.45 13.97 -6.74
CA VAL A 35 -7.72 13.67 -5.49
C VAL A 35 -8.34 12.47 -4.76
N VAL A 36 -9.67 12.33 -4.77
CA VAL A 36 -10.33 11.20 -4.09
C VAL A 36 -9.95 9.88 -4.78
N GLN A 37 -10.02 9.85 -6.11
CA GLN A 37 -9.60 8.67 -6.88
C GLN A 37 -8.11 8.36 -6.71
N LEU A 38 -7.25 9.38 -6.58
CA LEU A 38 -5.83 9.16 -6.31
C LEU A 38 -5.60 8.48 -4.94
N ILE A 39 -6.36 8.88 -3.92
CA ILE A 39 -6.30 8.26 -2.58
C ILE A 39 -6.82 6.81 -2.66
N GLU A 40 -7.92 6.58 -3.38
CA GLU A 40 -8.46 5.22 -3.59
C GLU A 40 -7.48 4.32 -4.34
N TYR A 41 -6.79 4.83 -5.36
CA TYR A 41 -5.76 4.06 -6.07
C TYR A 41 -4.55 3.73 -5.19
N GLY A 42 -4.15 4.65 -4.31
CA GLY A 42 -3.13 4.36 -3.30
C GLY A 42 -3.60 3.29 -2.33
N LEU A 43 -4.82 3.40 -1.82
CA LEU A 43 -5.38 2.45 -0.87
C LEU A 43 -5.48 1.04 -1.48
N ASP A 44 -5.94 0.93 -2.73
CA ASP A 44 -5.95 -0.32 -3.49
C ASP A 44 -4.55 -0.93 -3.59
N PHE A 45 -3.54 -0.07 -3.84
CA PHE A 45 -2.15 -0.51 -4.01
C PHE A 45 -1.58 -1.07 -2.70
N GLU A 46 -1.68 -0.33 -1.60
CA GLU A 46 -1.16 -0.80 -0.30
C GLU A 46 -1.94 -2.02 0.20
N SER A 47 -3.27 -2.04 0.00
CA SER A 47 -4.10 -3.20 0.40
C SER A 47 -3.70 -4.46 -0.37
N LYS A 48 -3.33 -4.31 -1.66
CA LYS A 48 -2.84 -5.43 -2.45
C LYS A 48 -1.46 -5.89 -1.97
N ALA A 49 -0.58 -4.97 -1.58
CA ALA A 49 0.72 -5.30 -1.00
C ALA A 49 0.55 -6.10 0.31
N VAL A 50 -0.29 -5.64 1.23
CA VAL A 50 -0.65 -6.35 2.47
C VAL A 50 -1.13 -7.78 2.18
N GLN A 51 -2.03 -7.95 1.20
CA GLN A 51 -2.50 -9.27 0.80
C GLN A 51 -1.32 -10.16 0.36
N LEU A 52 -0.48 -9.67 -0.55
CA LEU A 52 0.62 -10.46 -1.13
C LEU A 52 1.67 -10.84 -0.08
N TYR A 53 2.02 -9.94 0.85
CA TYR A 53 2.96 -10.26 1.93
C TYR A 53 2.35 -11.24 2.94
N THR A 54 1.04 -11.15 3.20
CA THR A 54 0.34 -12.14 4.03
C THR A 54 0.38 -13.54 3.40
N GLU A 55 0.16 -13.62 2.09
CA GLU A 55 0.29 -14.88 1.34
C GLU A 55 1.75 -15.40 1.36
N ALA A 56 2.73 -14.51 1.19
CA ALA A 56 4.15 -14.85 1.24
C ALA A 56 4.61 -15.38 2.61
N LEU A 57 4.04 -14.87 3.71
CA LEU A 57 4.32 -15.38 5.05
C LEU A 57 3.94 -16.85 5.20
N GLY A 58 2.82 -17.28 4.60
CA GLY A 58 2.42 -18.69 4.58
C GLY A 58 3.39 -19.59 3.80
N LEU A 59 4.14 -19.03 2.84
CA LEU A 59 5.17 -19.76 2.08
C LEU A 59 6.52 -19.78 2.80
N ALA A 60 6.75 -18.84 3.72
CA ALA A 60 7.99 -18.71 4.48
C ALA A 60 8.02 -19.59 5.75
N GLU A 61 7.00 -20.42 5.98
CA GLU A 61 6.93 -21.30 7.14
C GLU A 61 8.21 -22.15 7.29
N GLY A 62 8.83 -22.07 8.46
CA GLY A 62 10.08 -22.78 8.77
C GLY A 62 11.36 -21.94 8.65
N ASP A 63 11.32 -20.77 8.00
CA ASP A 63 12.44 -19.82 7.98
C ASP A 63 12.08 -18.56 8.81
N ARG A 64 12.50 -18.56 10.08
CA ARG A 64 12.15 -17.45 10.99
C ARG A 64 12.75 -16.11 10.53
N ALA A 65 13.92 -16.11 9.90
CA ALA A 65 14.56 -14.88 9.46
C ALA A 65 13.83 -14.29 8.23
N LEU A 66 13.37 -15.14 7.31
CA LEU A 66 12.53 -14.72 6.20
C LEU A 66 11.16 -14.24 6.68
N VAL A 67 10.56 -14.91 7.66
CA VAL A 67 9.29 -14.47 8.26
C VAL A 67 9.41 -13.08 8.84
N VAL A 68 10.41 -12.81 9.70
CA VAL A 68 10.61 -11.47 10.30
C VAL A 68 10.82 -10.41 9.23
N PHE A 69 11.61 -10.71 8.19
CA PHE A 69 11.83 -9.81 7.07
C PHE A 69 10.52 -9.43 6.35
N LEU A 70 9.62 -10.40 6.13
CA LEU A 70 8.32 -10.15 5.50
C LEU A 70 7.35 -9.43 6.45
N GLU A 71 7.39 -9.75 7.75
CA GLU A 71 6.58 -9.06 8.79
C GLU A 71 6.93 -7.57 8.87
N ASP A 72 8.21 -7.21 8.78
CA ASP A 72 8.67 -5.82 8.81
C ASP A 72 8.09 -5.01 7.63
N ILE A 73 8.13 -5.58 6.41
CA ILE A 73 7.55 -4.90 5.24
C ILE A 73 6.02 -4.87 5.35
N LEU A 74 5.38 -5.97 5.71
CA LEU A 74 3.93 -6.05 5.90
C LEU A 74 3.42 -4.97 6.87
N LYS A 75 4.17 -4.72 7.95
CA LYS A 75 3.83 -3.68 8.91
C LYS A 75 3.83 -2.29 8.26
N GLU A 76 4.84 -1.95 7.48
CA GLU A 76 4.92 -0.67 6.76
C GLU A 76 3.74 -0.51 5.77
N GLU A 77 3.42 -1.56 5.00
CA GLU A 77 2.28 -1.51 4.07
C GLU A 77 0.94 -1.34 4.81
N GLN A 78 0.77 -1.98 5.98
CA GLN A 78 -0.43 -1.83 6.80
C GLN A 78 -0.56 -0.41 7.36
N GLU A 79 0.55 0.23 7.76
CA GLU A 79 0.55 1.65 8.16
C GLU A 79 0.12 2.56 6.98
N GLY A 80 0.53 2.23 5.76
CA GLY A 80 0.07 2.88 4.53
C GLY A 80 -1.45 2.77 4.31
N VAL A 81 -2.00 1.55 4.44
CA VAL A 81 -3.45 1.29 4.37
C VAL A 81 -4.21 2.11 5.39
N ASP A 82 -3.76 2.12 6.65
CA ASP A 82 -4.41 2.83 7.74
C ASP A 82 -4.41 4.35 7.50
N HIS A 83 -3.28 4.88 7.04
CA HIS A 83 -3.12 6.30 6.73
C HIS A 83 -4.04 6.73 5.58
N LEU A 84 -4.08 5.99 4.47
CA LEU A 84 -4.91 6.30 3.32
C LEU A 84 -6.40 6.13 3.62
N SER A 85 -6.77 5.10 4.38
CA SER A 85 -8.14 4.88 4.85
C SER A 85 -8.65 6.05 5.70
N LYS A 86 -7.80 6.55 6.60
CA LYS A 86 -8.11 7.74 7.40
C LYS A 86 -8.29 8.97 6.51
N LEU A 87 -7.37 9.23 5.59
CA LEU A 87 -7.44 10.38 4.69
C LEU A 87 -8.70 10.34 3.82
N LEU A 88 -9.07 9.17 3.29
CA LEU A 88 -10.27 8.99 2.48
C LEU A 88 -11.55 9.29 3.29
N ARG A 89 -11.61 8.83 4.54
CA ARG A 89 -12.73 9.13 5.45
C ARG A 89 -12.85 10.62 5.76
N ASP A 90 -11.72 11.30 5.97
CA ASP A 90 -11.68 12.73 6.24
C ASP A 90 -12.15 13.54 5.02
N GLN A 91 -11.73 13.16 3.81
CA GLN A 91 -12.19 13.78 2.55
C GLN A 91 -13.70 13.61 2.33
N LYS A 92 -14.23 12.41 2.57
CA LYS A 92 -15.68 12.14 2.48
C LYS A 92 -16.50 12.94 3.51
N SER A 93 -15.94 13.18 4.69
CA SER A 93 -16.57 13.99 5.73
C SER A 93 -16.54 15.49 5.40
N ALA A 94 -15.48 15.98 4.75
CA ALA A 94 -15.37 17.37 4.33
C ALA A 94 -16.25 17.71 3.12
N SER A 95 -16.55 16.75 2.25
CA SER A 95 -17.45 16.95 1.10
C SER A 95 -18.93 17.00 1.54
N SER A 96 -19.33 16.19 2.52
CA SER A 96 -20.69 16.19 3.07
C SER A 96 -21.03 17.46 3.86
N SER A 97 -20.05 18.06 4.56
CA SER A 97 -20.26 19.33 5.26
C SER A 97 -20.46 20.53 4.32
N LYS A 98 -19.87 20.49 3.11
CA LYS A 98 -20.02 21.55 2.10
C LYS A 98 -21.40 21.52 1.41
N SER A 99 -21.96 20.34 1.18
CA SER A 99 -23.31 20.22 0.63
C SER A 99 -24.40 20.76 1.58
N ASP A 100 -24.22 20.59 2.89
CA ASP A 100 -25.21 21.03 3.89
C ASP A 100 -25.21 22.55 4.16
N ALA A 101 -24.07 23.21 3.95
CA ALA A 101 -23.98 24.67 4.04
C ALA A 101 -24.67 25.37 2.85
N THR A 102 -24.79 24.70 1.71
CA THR A 102 -25.35 25.28 0.48
C THR A 102 -26.88 25.11 0.41
N SER A 103 -27.45 24.12 1.10
CA SER A 103 -28.90 23.86 1.14
C SER A 103 -29.68 24.75 2.12
N LYS A 104 -29.00 25.37 3.11
CA LYS A 104 -29.62 26.26 4.11
C LYS A 104 -29.66 27.75 3.73
N ALA A 105 -29.09 28.11 2.58
CA ALA A 105 -29.01 29.49 2.10
C ALA A 105 -30.01 29.82 0.97
N GLY A 106 -30.96 28.93 0.69
CA GLY A 106 -32.00 29.08 -0.34
C GLY A 106 -33.38 29.35 0.26
#